data_AF-A0A4P8IVT4-F1
#
_entry.id   AF-A0A4P8IVT4-F1
#
_cell.length_a   1.000
_cell.length_b   1.000
_cell.length_c   1.000
_cell.angle_alpha   90.00
_cell.angle_beta   90.00
_cell.angle_gamma   90.00
#
_symmetry.space_group_name_H-M   'P 1'
#
loop_
_entity.id
_entity.type
_entity.pdbx_description
1 polymer ?
#
loop_
_entity_poly.entity_id
_entity_poly.type
_entity_poly.pdbx_seq_one_letter_code
_entity_poly.pdbx_strand_id
1 'polypeptide(L)'
;MPHELAAAWQSMQKNDLKSAQGSLDRALAADPNNSEAFMLRQDLMSREQNRDDALIAARGCAAQHQWRCAWHNAGKALAIDSSSAEAKAMVQRSIVGSGAMDLPAGPGPDMPDGPVMPPGYH
;
A
#
# COMPACT_ATOMS: atom_id res chain seq x y z
N MET A 1 3.60 -30.00 -13.18
CA MET A 1 3.34 -29.23 -11.94
C MET A 1 1.86 -29.36 -11.57
N PRO A 2 1.53 -29.66 -10.31
CA PRO A 2 0.16 -29.62 -9.80
C PRO A 2 -0.47 -28.24 -10.03
N HIS A 3 -1.76 -28.18 -10.35
CA HIS A 3 -2.47 -26.91 -10.63
C HIS A 3 -2.31 -25.88 -9.50
N GLU A 4 -2.40 -26.33 -8.25
CA GLU A 4 -2.26 -25.47 -7.07
C GLU A 4 -0.85 -24.90 -6.90
N LEU A 5 0.19 -25.69 -7.22
CA LEU A 5 1.56 -25.22 -7.16
C LEU A 5 1.83 -24.17 -8.25
N ALA A 6 1.29 -24.36 -9.45
CA ALA A 6 1.36 -23.37 -10.51
C ALA A 6 0.62 -22.06 -10.14
N ALA A 7 -0.55 -22.18 -9.51
CA ALA A 7 -1.31 -21.03 -9.01
C ALA A 7 -0.55 -20.26 -7.90
N ALA A 8 0.11 -20.99 -6.99
CA ALA A 8 0.97 -20.38 -5.98
C ALA A 8 2.12 -19.59 -6.62
N TRP A 9 2.82 -20.20 -7.58
CA TRP A 9 3.93 -19.57 -8.29
C TRP A 9 3.50 -18.31 -9.05
N GLN A 10 2.34 -18.35 -9.72
CA GLN A 10 1.78 -17.18 -10.40
C GLN A 10 1.40 -16.07 -9.43
N SER A 11 0.88 -16.41 -8.25
CA SER A 11 0.53 -15.43 -7.22
C SER A 11 1.80 -14.78 -6.64
N MET A 12 2.85 -15.56 -6.41
CA MET A 12 4.17 -15.06 -5.98
C MET A 12 4.79 -14.08 -6.98
N GLN A 13 4.64 -14.32 -8.29
CA GLN A 13 5.09 -13.39 -9.33
C GLN A 13 4.32 -12.06 -9.33
N LYS A 14 3.05 -12.08 -8.90
CA LYS A 14 2.21 -10.88 -8.76
C LYS A 14 2.35 -10.20 -7.40
N ASN A 15 3.25 -10.70 -6.55
CA ASN A 15 3.38 -10.30 -5.15
C ASN A 15 2.04 -10.41 -4.39
N ASP A 16 1.16 -11.33 -4.78
CA ASP A 16 -0.08 -11.61 -4.06
C ASP A 16 0.17 -12.74 -3.06
N LEU A 17 0.68 -12.38 -1.88
CA LEU A 17 1.09 -13.35 -0.87
C LEU A 17 -0.12 -14.10 -0.29
N LYS A 18 -1.29 -13.44 -0.18
CA LYS A 18 -2.52 -14.07 0.30
C LYS A 18 -3.00 -15.20 -0.63
N SER A 19 -3.03 -14.94 -1.93
CA SER A 19 -3.41 -15.96 -2.93
C SER A 19 -2.36 -17.07 -3.04
N ALA A 20 -1.07 -16.72 -2.90
CA ALA A 20 0.02 -17.68 -2.86
C ALA A 20 -0.10 -18.64 -1.67
N GLN A 21 -0.36 -18.13 -0.46
CA GLN A 21 -0.55 -18.93 0.74
C GLN A 21 -1.70 -19.91 0.60
N GLY A 22 -2.87 -19.43 0.18
CA GLY A 22 -4.03 -20.30 0.00
C GLY A 22 -3.82 -21.41 -1.04
N SER A 23 -3.05 -21.13 -2.09
CA SER A 23 -2.70 -22.15 -3.11
C SER A 23 -1.66 -23.14 -2.59
N LEU A 24 -0.69 -22.67 -1.80
CA LEU A 24 0.28 -23.53 -1.13
C LEU A 24 -0.34 -24.46 -0.09
N ASP A 25 -1.29 -23.96 0.69
CA ASP A 25 -2.00 -24.77 1.68
C ASP A 25 -2.79 -25.90 0.99
N ARG A 26 -3.44 -25.61 -0.16
CA ARG A 26 -4.10 -26.65 -0.96
C ARG A 26 -3.11 -27.63 -1.59
N ALA A 27 -1.97 -27.15 -2.09
CA ALA A 27 -0.92 -28.02 -2.65
C ALA A 27 -0.36 -28.98 -1.59
N LEU A 28 -0.05 -28.49 -0.39
CA LEU A 28 0.45 -29.29 0.72
C LEU A 28 -0.61 -30.19 1.36
N ALA A 29 -1.89 -29.82 1.29
CA ALA A 29 -2.98 -30.71 1.69
C ALA A 29 -3.14 -31.90 0.73
N ALA A 30 -2.91 -31.68 -0.57
CA ALA A 30 -2.97 -32.73 -1.59
C ALA A 30 -1.74 -33.64 -1.58
N ASP A 31 -0.56 -33.06 -1.34
CA ASP A 31 0.71 -33.78 -1.22
C ASP A 31 1.57 -33.17 -0.09
N PRO A 32 1.46 -33.71 1.13
CA PRO A 32 2.22 -33.22 2.28
C PRO A 32 3.74 -33.37 2.19
N ASN A 33 4.25 -34.13 1.23
CA ASN A 33 5.69 -34.38 1.04
C ASN A 33 6.25 -33.62 -0.18
N ASN A 34 5.48 -32.69 -0.75
CA ASN A 34 5.89 -31.94 -1.92
C ASN A 34 7.02 -30.93 -1.59
N SER A 35 8.25 -31.28 -1.95
CA SER A 35 9.44 -30.46 -1.68
C SER A 35 9.40 -29.08 -2.34
N GLU A 36 8.86 -28.96 -3.56
CA GLU A 36 8.71 -27.68 -4.25
C GLU A 36 7.73 -26.75 -3.52
N ALA A 37 6.61 -27.29 -3.02
CA ALA A 37 5.67 -26.53 -2.21
C ALA A 37 6.29 -26.07 -0.88
N PHE A 38 7.13 -26.89 -0.24
CA PHE A 38 7.88 -26.47 0.95
C PHE A 38 8.87 -25.33 0.67
N MET A 39 9.65 -25.42 -0.41
CA MET A 39 10.57 -24.36 -0.80
C MET A 39 9.83 -23.04 -1.07
N LEU A 40 8.71 -23.11 -1.80
CA LEU A 40 7.91 -21.92 -2.11
C LEU A 40 7.22 -21.36 -0.85
N ARG A 41 6.85 -22.20 0.11
CA ARG A 41 6.36 -21.77 1.44
C ARG A 41 7.44 -21.03 2.24
N GLN A 42 8.69 -21.46 2.18
CA GLN A 42 9.79 -20.74 2.83
C GLN A 42 10.04 -19.36 2.19
N ASP A 43 10.00 -19.25 0.85
CA ASP A 43 10.09 -17.95 0.17
C ASP A 43 8.92 -17.03 0.55
N LEU A 44 7.69 -17.58 0.58
CA LEU A 44 6.51 -16.86 1.03
C LEU A 44 6.70 -16.31 2.45
N MET A 45 7.13 -17.14 3.40
CA MET A 45 7.36 -16.71 4.79
C MET A 45 8.41 -15.59 4.89
N SER A 46 9.48 -15.67 4.09
CA SER A 46 10.50 -14.61 4.03
C SER A 46 9.91 -13.28 3.53
N ARG A 47 9.06 -13.32 2.48
CA ARG A 47 8.37 -12.13 1.96
C ARG A 47 7.36 -11.58 2.96
N GLU A 48 6.61 -12.45 3.65
CA GLU A 48 5.67 -12.05 4.71
C GLU A 48 6.41 -11.32 5.84
N GLN A 49 7.55 -11.83 6.30
CA GLN A 49 8.38 -11.15 7.30
C GLN A 49 8.85 -9.78 6.80
N ASN A 50 9.34 -9.68 5.57
CA ASN A 50 9.79 -8.42 4.99
C ASN A 50 8.65 -7.38 4.85
N ARG A 51 7.43 -7.84 4.50
CA ARG A 51 6.22 -7.01 4.48
C ARG A 51 5.92 -6.48 5.89
N ASP A 52 5.96 -7.38 6.88
CA ASP A 52 5.60 -7.06 8.26
C ASP A 52 6.61 -6.09 8.88
N ASP A 53 7.90 -6.24 8.61
CA ASP A 53 8.94 -5.29 9.03
C ASP A 53 8.71 -3.90 8.44
N ALA A 54 8.37 -3.83 7.14
CA ALA A 54 8.02 -2.57 6.48
C ALA A 54 6.75 -1.92 7.08
N LEU A 55 5.74 -2.73 7.43
CA LEU A 55 4.53 -2.24 8.09
C LEU A 55 4.83 -1.73 9.51
N ILE A 56 5.67 -2.42 10.28
CA ILE A 56 6.12 -1.97 11.60
C ILE A 56 6.81 -0.59 11.47
N ALA A 57 7.72 -0.42 10.52
CA ALA A 57 8.36 0.86 10.25
C ALA A 57 7.33 1.95 9.85
N ALA A 58 6.36 1.61 8.99
CA ALA A 58 5.31 2.54 8.57
C ALA A 58 4.46 3.01 9.76
N ARG A 59 4.03 2.09 10.63
CA ARG A 59 3.29 2.40 11.86
C ARG A 59 4.11 3.28 12.80
N GLY A 60 5.40 2.98 12.97
CA GLY A 60 6.31 3.79 13.80
C GLY A 60 6.46 5.22 13.29
N CYS A 61 6.52 5.41 11.97
CA CYS A 61 6.54 6.75 11.38
C CYS A 61 5.19 7.47 11.49
N ALA A 62 4.07 6.77 11.30
CA ALA A 62 2.73 7.34 11.48
C ALA A 62 2.48 7.80 12.91
N ALA A 63 2.95 7.04 13.92
CA ALA A 63 2.85 7.41 15.33
C ALA A 63 3.61 8.70 15.68
N GLN A 64 4.64 9.05 14.89
CA GLN A 64 5.42 10.28 15.03
C GLN A 64 4.95 11.39 14.07
N HIS A 65 3.80 11.22 13.42
CA HIS A 65 3.28 12.11 12.37
C HIS A 65 4.24 12.34 11.18
N GLN A 66 5.20 11.44 10.98
CA GLN A 66 6.15 11.45 9.86
C GLN A 66 5.51 10.81 8.62
N TRP A 67 4.50 11.47 8.07
CA TRP A 67 3.61 10.89 7.04
C TRP A 67 4.33 10.51 5.74
N ARG A 68 5.37 11.25 5.33
CA ARG A 68 6.20 10.88 4.18
C ARG A 68 6.96 9.57 4.42
N CYS A 69 7.50 9.38 5.62
CA CYS A 69 8.15 8.13 6.00
C CYS A 69 7.13 6.96 6.07
N ALA A 70 5.96 7.21 6.65
CA ALA A 70 4.89 6.22 6.73
C ALA A 70 4.43 5.77 5.34
N TRP A 71 4.22 6.72 4.42
CA TRP A 71 3.86 6.45 3.03
C TRP A 71 4.92 5.62 2.32
N HIS A 72 6.20 5.97 2.45
CA HIS A 72 7.31 5.24 1.83
C HIS A 72 7.38 3.78 2.31
N ASN A 73 7.34 3.56 3.62
CA ASN A 73 7.42 2.21 4.18
C ASN A 73 6.16 1.38 3.88
N ALA A 74 4.97 1.99 3.88
CA ALA A 74 3.75 1.32 3.46
C ALA A 74 3.76 0.96 1.96
N GLY A 75 4.34 1.83 1.12
CA GLY A 75 4.59 1.54 -0.29
C GLY A 75 5.56 0.39 -0.49
N LYS A 76 6.64 0.30 0.31
CA LYS A 76 7.54 -0.85 0.34
C LYS A 76 6.81 -2.14 0.72
N ALA A 77 5.94 -2.10 1.74
CA ALA A 77 5.11 -3.24 2.12
C ALA A 77 4.18 -3.68 0.96
N LEU A 78 3.59 -2.74 0.21
CA LEU A 78 2.77 -3.06 -0.97
C LEU A 78 3.57 -3.63 -2.14
N ALA A 79 4.80 -3.18 -2.33
CA ALA A 79 5.68 -3.74 -3.36
C ALA A 79 6.02 -5.20 -3.06
N ILE A 80 6.11 -5.58 -1.78
CA ILE A 80 6.36 -6.95 -1.32
C ILE A 80 5.08 -7.78 -1.36
N ASP A 81 3.95 -7.21 -0.94
CA ASP A 81 2.63 -7.85 -0.89
C ASP A 81 1.54 -6.91 -1.41
N SER A 82 1.23 -7.04 -2.70
CA SER A 82 0.19 -6.25 -3.38
C SER A 82 -1.22 -6.58 -2.86
N SER A 83 -1.37 -7.72 -2.16
CA SER A 83 -2.63 -8.15 -1.56
C SER A 83 -2.87 -7.52 -0.17
N SER A 84 -1.84 -6.95 0.46
CA SER A 84 -1.91 -6.42 1.83
C SER A 84 -2.92 -5.28 1.98
N ALA A 85 -4.04 -5.56 2.65
CA ALA A 85 -5.05 -4.56 2.95
C ALA A 85 -4.53 -3.50 3.94
N GLU A 86 -3.70 -3.90 4.90
CA GLU A 86 -3.10 -2.98 5.86
C GLU A 86 -2.17 -1.99 5.17
N ALA A 87 -1.31 -2.46 4.26
CA ALA A 87 -0.39 -1.59 3.55
C ALA A 87 -1.14 -0.58 2.66
N LYS A 88 -2.22 -1.00 1.98
CA LYS A 88 -3.13 -0.09 1.24
C LYS A 88 -3.74 0.98 2.15
N ALA A 89 -4.29 0.55 3.29
CA ALA A 89 -4.89 1.47 4.26
C ALA A 89 -3.85 2.46 4.83
N MET A 90 -2.62 2.00 5.08
CA MET A 90 -1.55 2.84 5.60
C MET A 90 -1.05 3.86 4.57
N VAL A 91 -0.94 3.48 3.29
CA VAL A 91 -0.66 4.44 2.21
C VAL A 91 -1.73 5.52 2.14
N GLN A 92 -3.01 5.13 2.12
CA GLN A 92 -4.12 6.08 2.07
C GLN A 92 -4.13 7.01 3.29
N ARG A 93 -3.98 6.45 4.49
CA ARG A 93 -3.87 7.21 5.73
C ARG A 93 -2.70 8.18 5.67
N SER A 94 -1.56 7.77 5.12
CA SER A 94 -0.37 8.62 5.03
C SER A 94 -0.59 9.79 4.07
N ILE A 95 -1.30 9.60 2.96
CA ILE A 95 -1.69 10.67 2.03
C ILE A 95 -2.62 11.69 2.72
N VAL A 96 -3.64 11.20 3.42
CA VAL A 96 -4.59 12.06 4.17
C VAL A 96 -3.87 12.78 5.31
N GLY A 97 -3.02 12.07 6.07
CA GLY A 97 -2.28 12.61 7.20
C GLY A 97 -1.21 13.63 6.80
N SER A 98 -0.59 13.47 5.63
CA SER A 98 0.31 14.48 5.05
C SER A 98 -0.43 15.71 4.50
N GLY A 99 -1.77 15.72 4.59
CA GLY A 99 -2.60 16.87 4.28
C GLY A 99 -2.92 17.06 2.80
N ALA A 100 -2.61 16.09 1.93
CA ALA A 100 -2.58 16.28 0.47
C ALA A 100 -1.70 17.49 0.09
N MET A 101 -0.40 17.23 -0.09
CA MET A 101 0.65 18.16 -0.56
C MET A 101 0.11 19.41 -1.31
N ASP A 102 0.18 20.58 -0.67
CA ASP A 102 -0.08 21.92 -1.24
C ASP A 102 -1.39 22.13 -2.02
N LEU A 103 -2.46 22.55 -1.33
CA LEU A 103 -3.39 23.52 -1.91
C LEU A 103 -3.29 24.82 -1.10
N PRO A 104 -2.62 25.89 -1.57
CA PRO A 104 -3.34 27.14 -1.57
C PRO A 104 -4.57 26.94 -2.45
N ALA A 105 -5.75 27.34 -1.99
CA ALA A 105 -6.81 27.65 -2.93
C ALA A 105 -6.18 28.64 -3.92
N GLY A 106 -5.95 28.21 -5.17
CA GLY A 106 -5.57 29.16 -6.20
C GLY A 106 -6.58 30.30 -6.18
N PRO A 107 -6.20 31.56 -6.46
CA PRO A 107 -7.22 32.58 -6.67
C PRO A 107 -8.06 32.04 -7.82
N GLY A 108 -9.31 31.68 -7.53
CA GLY A 108 -10.25 31.28 -8.57
C GLY A 108 -10.27 32.41 -9.61
N PRO A 109 -10.28 32.08 -10.91
CA PRO A 109 -10.35 33.12 -11.91
C PRO A 109 -11.68 33.87 -11.70
N ASP A 110 -11.56 35.20 -11.73
CA ASP A 110 -12.64 36.16 -11.94
C ASP A 110 -13.49 36.49 -10.71
N MET A 111 -12.95 37.34 -9.86
CA MET A 111 -13.78 38.39 -9.24
C MET A 111 -14.04 39.44 -10.33
N PRO A 112 -15.30 39.65 -10.77
CA PRO A 112 -15.60 40.75 -11.67
C PRO A 112 -15.41 42.08 -10.93
N ASP A 113 -14.66 42.99 -11.55
CA ASP A 113 -14.57 44.38 -11.13
C ASP A 113 -15.98 45.01 -11.03
N GLY A 114 -16.35 45.49 -9.85
CA GLY A 114 -17.41 46.49 -9.70
C GLY A 114 -17.89 46.71 -8.27
N PRO A 115 -18.44 47.90 -7.92
CA PRO A 115 -18.41 49.19 -8.62
C PRO A 115 -17.54 50.23 -7.89
N VAL A 116 -16.87 51.10 -8.65
CA VAL A 116 -16.33 52.37 -8.15
C VAL A 116 -17.51 53.26 -7.75
N MET A 117 -17.64 53.59 -6.45
CA MET A 117 -18.54 54.65 -5.99
C MET A 117 -17.87 56.02 -6.21
N PRO A 118 -18.57 57.02 -6.79
CA PRO A 118 -18.07 58.38 -6.83
C PRO A 118 -18.31 59.10 -5.49
N PRO A 119 -17.38 59.92 -4.97
CA PRO A 119 -17.76 60.92 -3.99
C PRO A 119 -18.49 62.06 -4.71
N GLY A 120 -19.75 62.25 -4.33
CA GLY A 120 -20.56 63.40 -4.72
C GLY A 120 -20.00 64.71 -4.13
N TYR A 121 -20.39 65.80 -4.81
CA TYR A 121 -20.14 67.19 -4.48
C TYR A 121 -20.59 67.57 -3.06
N HIS A 122 -19.71 68.31 -2.35
CA HIS A 122 -20.06 69.50 -1.56
C HIS A 122 -18.89 70.49 -1.62
#